data_AF-A0A9Y0DKW4-F1
#
_entry.id   AF-A0A9Y0DKW4-F1
#
_cell.length_a   1.000
_cell.length_b   1.000
_cell.length_c   1.000
_cell.angle_alpha   90.00
_cell.angle_beta   90.00
_cell.angle_gamma   90.00
#
_symmetry.space_group_name_H-M   'P 1'
#
loop_
_entity.id
_entity.type
_entity.pdbx_description
1 polymer ?
#
loop_
_entity_poly.entity_id
_entity_poly.type
_entity_poly.pdbx_seq_one_letter_code
_entity_poly.pdbx_strand_id
1 'polypeptide(L)'
;MRTSVLAAILGLALFALICPASELQGEDLHKLLLSDIMEATSEEKPQERGCGYLFGRCQNDADCCKHLGCKRIPKYCAWDGTF
;
A
#
# COMPACT_ATOMS: atom_id res chain seq x y z
N MET A 1 6.78 -37.46 7.07
CA MET A 1 6.17 -36.18 6.62
C MET A 1 7.01 -35.07 7.21
N ARG A 2 7.62 -34.24 6.35
CA ARG A 2 8.72 -33.34 6.73
C ARG A 2 8.24 -32.34 7.77
N THR A 3 9.04 -32.11 8.81
CA THR A 3 8.81 -31.14 9.90
C THR A 3 8.37 -29.76 9.40
N SER A 4 8.77 -29.36 8.18
CA SER A 4 8.27 -28.17 7.49
C SER A 4 6.75 -28.12 7.31
N VAL A 5 6.09 -29.25 7.06
CA VAL A 5 4.63 -29.31 6.90
C VAL A 5 3.94 -29.05 8.24
N LEU A 6 4.51 -29.57 9.33
CA LEU A 6 3.98 -29.36 10.67
C LEU A 6 4.16 -27.91 11.13
N ALA A 7 5.31 -27.29 10.82
CA ALA A 7 5.55 -25.88 11.09
C ALA A 7 4.60 -24.97 10.31
N ALA A 8 4.32 -25.30 9.05
CA ALA A 8 3.37 -24.54 8.23
C ALA A 8 1.93 -24.63 8.77
N ILE A 9 1.48 -25.82 9.17
CA ILE A 9 0.12 -26.02 9.73
C ILE A 9 -0.03 -25.31 11.08
N LEU A 10 0.99 -25.40 11.95
CA LEU A 10 0.96 -24.75 13.25
C LEU A 10 1.00 -23.22 13.13
N GLY A 11 1.80 -22.71 12.19
CA GLY A 11 1.81 -21.29 11.84
C GLY A 11 0.44 -20.81 11.37
N LEU A 12 -0.23 -21.57 10.49
CA LEU A 12 -1.57 -21.25 10.00
C LEU A 12 -2.63 -21.26 11.12
N ALA A 13 -2.56 -22.24 12.03
CA ALA A 13 -3.49 -22.38 13.14
C ALA A 13 -3.35 -21.24 14.17
N LEU A 14 -2.12 -20.81 14.45
CA LEU A 14 -1.86 -19.63 15.29
C LEU A 14 -2.33 -18.34 14.60
N PHE A 15 -2.15 -18.24 13.28
CA PHE A 15 -2.64 -17.09 12.50
C PHE A 15 -4.18 -16.99 12.54
N ALA A 16 -4.89 -18.12 12.49
CA ALA A 16 -6.35 -18.17 12.61
C ALA A 16 -6.86 -17.89 14.04
N LEU A 17 -6.03 -18.02 15.08
CA LEU A 17 -6.39 -17.60 16.45
C LEU A 17 -6.28 -16.09 16.64
N ILE A 18 -5.39 -15.43 15.88
CA ILE A 18 -5.22 -13.97 15.89
C ILE A 18 -6.22 -13.29 14.93
N CYS A 19 -6.67 -14.01 13.91
CA CYS A 19 -7.69 -13.60 12.96
C CYS A 19 -9.00 -14.33 13.30
N PRO A 20 -9.83 -13.84 14.26
CA PRO A 20 -11.18 -14.38 14.36
C PRO A 20 -11.80 -14.28 12.97
N ALA A 21 -12.44 -15.36 12.52
CA ALA A 21 -13.25 -15.38 11.32
C ALA A 21 -14.39 -14.37 11.51
N SER A 22 -14.07 -13.10 11.31
CA SER A 22 -15.01 -12.01 11.33
C SER A 22 -15.95 -12.27 10.16
N GLU A 23 -17.24 -12.34 10.45
CA GLU A 23 -18.25 -12.02 9.46
C GLU A 23 -18.02 -10.56 9.07
N LEU A 24 -17.08 -10.34 8.16
CA LEU A 24 -16.49 -9.02 7.93
C LEU A 24 -17.32 -8.33 6.85
N GLN A 25 -18.24 -7.49 7.32
CA GLN A 25 -18.88 -6.43 6.55
C GLN A 25 -17.79 -5.71 5.74
N GLY A 26 -17.87 -5.77 4.40
CA GLY A 26 -16.75 -5.50 3.47
C GLY A 26 -16.17 -4.07 3.46
N GLU A 27 -16.56 -3.22 4.40
CA GLU A 27 -16.13 -1.82 4.54
C GLU A 27 -14.80 -1.65 5.29
N ASP A 28 -14.47 -2.52 6.27
CA ASP A 28 -13.23 -2.40 7.06
C ASP A 28 -11.98 -2.94 6.35
N LEU A 29 -12.13 -3.93 5.47
CA LEU A 29 -11.02 -4.51 4.69
C LEU A 29 -10.36 -3.46 3.79
N HIS A 30 -11.17 -2.59 3.19
CA HIS A 30 -10.68 -1.54 2.30
C HIS A 30 -9.83 -0.53 3.07
N LYS A 31 -10.21 -0.23 4.32
CA LYS A 31 -9.51 0.71 5.18
C LYS A 31 -8.15 0.18 5.61
N LEU A 32 -8.08 -1.11 5.96
CA LEU A 32 -6.83 -1.80 6.28
C LEU A 32 -5.91 -1.95 5.07
N LEU A 33 -6.44 -2.28 3.88
CA LEU A 33 -5.67 -2.31 2.63
C LEU A 33 -5.08 -0.92 2.29
N LEU A 34 -5.87 0.14 2.47
CA LEU A 34 -5.43 1.50 2.18
C LEU A 34 -4.35 1.99 3.15
N SER A 35 -4.42 1.61 4.43
CA SER A 35 -3.36 1.93 5.39
C SER A 35 -2.07 1.16 5.12
N ASP A 36 -2.17 -0.13 4.78
CA ASP A 36 -1.00 -0.98 4.54
C ASP A 36 -0.22 -0.53 3.28
N ILE A 37 -0.94 -0.15 2.22
CA ILE A 37 -0.33 0.40 0.99
C ILE A 37 0.30 1.79 1.23
N MET A 38 -0.28 2.59 2.14
CA MET A 38 0.24 3.92 2.48
C MET A 38 1.50 3.85 3.34
N GLU A 39 1.59 2.84 4.22
CA GLU A 39 2.77 2.60 5.05
C GLU A 39 3.90 1.97 4.23
N ALA A 40 3.59 1.03 3.33
CA ALA A 40 4.57 0.38 2.45
C ALA A 40 5.21 1.30 1.39
N THR A 41 4.64 2.50 1.17
CA THR A 41 5.23 3.53 0.29
C THR A 41 5.89 4.67 1.07
N SER A 42 5.88 4.61 2.41
CA SER A 42 6.57 5.53 3.30
C SER A 42 8.03 5.10 3.52
N GLU A 43 8.73 4.70 2.46
CA GLU A 43 10.18 4.89 2.41
C GLU A 43 10.43 6.36 2.09
N GLU A 44 10.67 7.10 3.16
CA GLU A 44 11.27 8.43 3.17
C GLU A 44 12.45 8.48 2.19
N LYS A 45 12.25 9.09 1.00
CA LYS A 45 13.38 9.53 0.18
C LYS A 45 13.37 11.05 0.07
N PRO A 46 14.38 11.73 0.66
CA PRO A 46 14.54 13.17 0.54
C PRO A 46 14.84 13.50 -0.92
N GLN A 47 13.97 14.27 -1.58
CA GLN A 47 14.22 14.67 -2.97
C GLN A 47 15.18 15.86 -3.00
N GLU A 48 16.47 15.54 -2.98
CA GLU A 48 17.44 16.29 -3.76
C GLU A 48 17.00 16.23 -5.24
N ARG A 49 16.38 17.30 -5.73
CA ARG A 49 16.18 17.66 -7.16
C ARG A 49 15.75 16.50 -8.10
N GLY A 50 14.50 16.09 -8.02
CA GLY A 50 13.85 15.23 -9.02
C GLY A 50 12.33 15.24 -8.84
N CYS A 51 11.57 14.87 -9.88
CA CYS A 51 10.12 14.71 -9.80
C CYS A 51 9.73 13.35 -9.19
N GLY A 52 8.53 13.25 -8.63
CA GLY A 52 7.91 12.06 -8.06
C GLY A 52 7.29 11.14 -9.13
N TYR A 53 7.58 9.85 -9.01
CA TYR A 53 7.04 8.80 -9.88
C TYR A 53 5.66 8.31 -9.39
N LEU A 54 5.06 7.37 -10.10
CA LEU A 54 3.73 6.82 -9.81
C LEU A 54 3.62 6.33 -8.35
N PHE A 55 2.54 6.70 -7.67
CA PHE A 55 2.28 6.48 -6.24
C PHE A 55 3.23 7.21 -5.27
N GLY A 56 4.16 8.03 -5.78
CA GLY A 56 4.95 8.94 -4.95
C GLY A 56 4.08 10.02 -4.31
N ARG A 57 4.41 10.41 -3.07
CA ARG A 57 3.74 11.52 -2.38
C ARG A 57 3.98 12.83 -3.12
N CYS A 58 2.95 13.66 -3.21
CA CYS A 58 3.00 14.97 -3.85
C CYS A 58 2.21 16.01 -3.05
N GLN A 59 2.55 17.28 -3.23
CA GLN A 59 1.72 18.41 -2.79
C GLN A 59 0.97 19.02 -3.97
N ASN A 60 1.61 19.13 -5.13
CA ASN A 60 1.06 19.71 -6.36
C ASN A 60 1.46 18.88 -7.58
N ASP A 61 0.82 19.13 -8.72
CA ASP A 61 1.13 18.41 -9.97
C ASP A 61 2.60 18.58 -10.42
N ALA A 62 3.22 19.72 -10.12
CA ALA A 62 4.62 19.99 -10.44
C ALA A 62 5.62 19.08 -9.68
N ASP A 63 5.17 18.45 -8.59
CA ASP A 63 5.99 17.49 -7.86
C ASP A 63 6.04 16.13 -8.60
N CYS A 64 5.18 15.90 -9.60
CA CYS A 64 5.07 14.64 -10.32
C CYS A 64 5.82 14.68 -11.65
N CYS A 65 6.32 13.53 -12.09
CA CYS A 65 7.01 13.41 -13.38
C CYS A 65 6.06 13.57 -14.57
N LYS A 66 6.63 13.71 -15.77
CA LYS A 66 5.85 13.81 -17.01
C LYS A 66 4.82 12.68 -17.10
N HIS A 67 3.60 13.00 -17.53
CA HIS A 67 2.44 12.10 -17.60
C HIS A 67 1.83 11.73 -16.25
N LEU A 68 2.25 12.38 -15.17
CA LEU A 68 1.70 12.19 -13.84
C LEU A 68 1.19 13.52 -13.26
N GLY A 69 0.09 13.44 -12.54
CA GLY A 69 -0.50 14.55 -11.79
C GLY A 69 -0.81 14.13 -10.36
N CYS A 70 -0.86 15.11 -9.46
CA CYS A 70 -1.10 14.90 -8.05
C CYS A 70 -2.60 14.74 -7.77
N LYS A 71 -3.02 13.54 -7.37
CA LYS A 71 -4.38 13.31 -6.87
C LYS A 71 -4.50 13.91 -5.47
N ARG A 72 -5.68 14.44 -5.13
CA ARG A 72 -5.89 15.14 -3.85
C ARG A 72 -6.21 14.20 -2.69
N ILE A 73 -6.88 13.08 -2.97
CA ILE A 73 -7.32 12.10 -1.97
C ILE A 73 -7.20 10.68 -2.56
N PRO A 74 -6.19 9.88 -2.13
CA PRO A 74 -5.01 10.27 -1.36
C PRO A 74 -4.08 11.22 -2.14
N LYS A 75 -3.14 11.87 -1.45
CA LYS A 75 -2.12 12.75 -2.05
C LYS A 75 -0.97 11.96 -2.66
N TYR A 76 -1.07 11.63 -3.94
CA TYR A 76 -0.04 10.88 -4.68
C TYR A 76 -0.02 11.20 -6.18
N CYS A 77 1.12 10.99 -6.82
CA CYS A 77 1.29 11.10 -8.26
C CYS A 77 0.62 9.92 -8.96
N ALA A 78 -0.35 10.20 -9.82
CA ALA A 78 -1.07 9.22 -10.64
C ALA A 78 -1.03 9.65 -12.11
N TRP A 79 -1.32 8.72 -13.01
CA TRP A 79 -1.39 9.05 -14.44
C TRP A 79 -2.39 10.17 -14.73
N ASP A 80 -1.96 11.15 -15.53
CA ASP A 80 -2.74 12.37 -15.86
C ASP A 80 -3.55 12.25 -17.15
N GLY A 81 -3.40 11.15 -17.91
CA GLY A 81 -4.08 10.91 -19.18
C GLY A 81 -3.29 11.29 -20.43
N THR A 82 -2.02 11.69 -20.29
CA THR A 82 -1.15 12.10 -21.40
C THR A 82 -0.08 11.05 -21.76
N PHE A 83 0.54 11.18 -22.96
CA PHE A 83 1.54 10.26 -23.55
C PHE A 83 2.81 10.99 -24.02
#